data_AF-A0A9D3S039-F1
#
_entry.id   AF-A0A9D3S039-F1
#
_cell.length_a   1.000
_cell.length_b   1.000
_cell.length_c   1.000
_cell.angle_alpha   90.00
_cell.angle_beta   90.00
_cell.angle_gamma   90.00
#
_symmetry.space_group_name_H-M   'P 1'
#
loop_
_entity.id
_entity.type
_entity.pdbx_description
1 polymer ?
#
loop_
_entity_poly.entity_id
_entity_poly.type
_entity_poly.pdbx_seq_one_letter_code
_entity_poly.pdbx_strand_id
1 'polypeptide(L)'
;MKIILCTFLLCITAYGVFSESRELHGIVGKSIEFTYAVKPSGGLIYSGEAIGDVTSGSFKTSHIEKYKGRVHWDSSTGYFSLSELRLNDSGVYNVQNDGQKSVSFSLTVWIPVSNTHVSITHNEYPCTVECTAERGTEATLSWYREGQKKPHRTHVRQVLHICICLCLWRAVHTPVR
;
A
#
# COMPACT_ATOMS: atom_id res chain seq x y z
N MET A 1 -16.87 38.82 -41.79
CA MET A 1 -15.48 38.43 -41.46
C MET A 1 -15.31 38.40 -39.94
N LYS A 2 -15.41 37.20 -39.37
CA LYS A 2 -14.72 36.69 -38.16
C LYS A 2 -15.17 35.23 -38.01
N ILE A 3 -14.59 34.45 -38.91
CA ILE A 3 -14.47 33.00 -38.86
C ILE A 3 -13.49 32.70 -37.71
N ILE A 4 -13.60 31.51 -37.11
CA ILE A 4 -12.63 30.86 -36.20
C ILE A 4 -12.84 31.17 -34.70
N LEU A 5 -13.70 30.38 -34.03
CA LEU A 5 -13.29 29.51 -32.91
C LEU A 5 -14.37 28.47 -32.52
N CYS A 6 -15.15 27.99 -33.51
CA CYS A 6 -16.16 26.94 -33.29
C CYS A 6 -15.56 25.51 -33.39
N THR A 7 -14.23 25.36 -33.29
CA THR A 7 -13.55 24.08 -33.60
C THR A 7 -12.47 23.62 -32.62
N PHE A 8 -12.21 24.33 -31.50
CA PHE A 8 -11.26 23.87 -30.47
C PHE A 8 -11.90 23.32 -29.19
N LEU A 9 -13.24 23.25 -29.11
CA LEU A 9 -13.96 22.61 -28.00
C LEU A 9 -14.56 21.24 -28.38
N LEU A 10 -14.06 20.63 -29.46
CA LEU A 10 -14.32 19.24 -29.83
C LEU A 10 -12.97 18.58 -30.14
N CYS A 11 -12.29 18.10 -29.09
CA CYS A 11 -11.33 16.98 -29.08
C CYS A 11 -10.31 17.12 -27.95
N ILE A 12 -10.75 17.10 -26.67
CA ILE A 12 -10.16 16.20 -25.67
C ILE A 12 -11.25 15.85 -24.64
N THR A 13 -12.42 15.35 -25.07
CA THR A 13 -12.87 14.16 -24.37
C THR A 13 -11.93 13.08 -24.86
N ALA A 14 -10.71 13.08 -24.29
CA ALA A 14 -10.03 11.83 -24.15
C ALA A 14 -11.09 10.97 -23.48
N TYR A 15 -11.59 9.99 -24.23
CA TYR A 15 -11.91 8.70 -23.64
C TYR A 15 -10.58 8.19 -23.04
N GLY A 16 -10.04 8.93 -22.07
CA GLY A 16 -9.23 8.36 -21.04
C GLY A 16 -10.20 7.36 -20.46
N VAL A 17 -9.98 6.10 -20.84
CA VAL A 17 -10.35 4.97 -20.01
C VAL A 17 -9.72 5.32 -18.67
N PHE A 18 -10.46 6.06 -17.84
CA PHE A 18 -10.03 6.39 -16.50
C PHE A 18 -10.09 5.05 -15.78
N SER A 19 -9.01 4.29 -15.85
CA SER A 19 -8.93 3.03 -15.14
C SER A 19 -9.10 3.40 -13.67
N GLU A 20 -10.18 2.91 -13.06
CA GLU A 20 -10.39 3.11 -11.64
C GLU A 20 -9.24 2.37 -10.95
N SER A 21 -8.33 3.13 -10.33
CA SER A 21 -7.22 2.58 -9.56
C SER A 21 -7.63 2.53 -8.10
N ARG A 22 -7.65 1.33 -7.52
CA ARG A 22 -7.97 1.09 -6.11
C ARG A 22 -6.71 0.73 -5.35
N GLU A 23 -6.43 1.43 -4.26
CA GLU A 23 -5.31 1.08 -3.38
C GLU A 23 -5.67 -0.13 -2.52
N LEU A 24 -4.74 -1.07 -2.39
CA LEU A 24 -4.83 -2.23 -1.50
C LEU A 24 -3.60 -2.30 -0.61
N HIS A 25 -3.81 -2.56 0.66
CA HIS A 25 -2.74 -2.75 1.63
C HIS A 25 -2.76 -4.18 2.16
N GLY A 26 -1.72 -4.93 1.83
CA GLY A 26 -1.52 -6.31 2.25
C GLY A 26 -0.53 -6.44 3.41
N ILE A 27 -0.62 -7.53 4.16
CA ILE A 27 0.33 -7.88 5.22
C ILE A 27 1.04 -9.17 4.81
N VAL A 28 2.37 -9.22 4.99
CA VAL A 28 3.15 -10.43 4.70
C VAL A 28 2.55 -11.67 5.38
N GLY A 29 2.40 -12.76 4.62
CA GLY A 29 1.84 -14.04 5.07
C GLY A 29 0.31 -14.08 5.16
N LYS A 30 -0.39 -12.98 4.91
CA LYS A 30 -1.86 -12.93 4.85
C LYS A 30 -2.37 -13.05 3.41
N SER A 31 -3.69 -13.03 3.26
CA SER A 31 -4.37 -12.99 1.96
C SER A 31 -5.00 -11.63 1.72
N ILE A 32 -5.15 -11.27 0.46
CA ILE A 32 -5.89 -10.08 0.01
C ILE A 32 -6.85 -10.45 -1.12
N GLU A 33 -8.00 -9.79 -1.15
CA GLU A 33 -9.01 -9.97 -2.20
C GLU A 33 -9.02 -8.77 -3.14
N PHE A 34 -9.15 -9.03 -4.44
CA PHE A 34 -9.38 -8.04 -5.46
C PHE A 34 -10.89 -7.93 -5.67
N THR A 35 -11.54 -6.95 -5.02
CA THR A 35 -13.00 -6.82 -4.95
C THR A 35 -13.62 -6.31 -6.26
N TYR A 36 -13.51 -7.11 -7.32
CA TYR A 36 -14.12 -6.92 -8.62
C TYR A 36 -14.54 -8.28 -9.18
N ALA A 37 -15.84 -8.45 -9.42
CA ALA A 37 -16.39 -9.76 -9.80
C ALA A 37 -16.08 -10.08 -11.27
N VAL A 38 -15.52 -11.27 -11.49
CA VAL A 38 -15.26 -11.84 -12.81
C VAL A 38 -16.21 -13.00 -13.05
N LYS A 39 -17.16 -12.81 -13.98
CA LYS A 39 -18.15 -13.82 -14.38
C LYS A 39 -18.60 -13.58 -15.83
N PRO A 40 -18.67 -14.61 -16.71
CA PRO A 40 -18.19 -15.99 -16.51
C PRO A 40 -16.71 -16.18 -16.86
N SER A 41 -16.09 -15.19 -17.49
CA SER A 41 -14.74 -15.26 -18.04
C SER A 41 -13.97 -13.96 -17.81
N GLY A 42 -12.66 -14.08 -17.64
CA GLY A 42 -11.76 -12.96 -17.40
C GLY A 42 -10.53 -13.42 -16.63
N GLY A 43 -9.72 -12.48 -16.13
CA GLY A 43 -8.45 -12.83 -15.50
C GLY A 43 -7.89 -11.78 -14.56
N LEU A 44 -6.97 -12.22 -13.71
CA LEU A 44 -6.10 -11.38 -12.89
C LEU A 44 -4.76 -11.26 -13.60
N ILE A 45 -4.38 -10.03 -13.97
CA ILE A 45 -3.16 -9.73 -14.72
C ILE A 45 -2.17 -8.98 -13.84
N TYR A 46 -0.91 -9.41 -13.87
CA TYR A 46 0.22 -8.73 -13.24
C TYR A 46 1.37 -8.61 -14.25
N SER A 47 1.95 -7.41 -14.37
CA SER A 47 3.04 -7.14 -15.33
C SER A 47 2.76 -7.57 -16.78
N GLY A 48 1.49 -7.53 -17.20
CA GLY A 48 1.06 -7.91 -18.55
C GLY A 48 0.79 -9.40 -18.75
N GLU A 49 1.02 -10.23 -17.73
CA GLU A 49 0.77 -11.68 -17.80
C GLU A 49 -0.44 -12.07 -16.94
N ALA A 50 -1.26 -12.99 -17.47
CA ALA A 50 -2.37 -13.55 -16.70
C ALA A 50 -1.82 -14.50 -15.63
N ILE A 51 -2.09 -14.17 -14.36
CA ILE A 51 -1.67 -14.96 -13.20
C ILE A 51 -2.82 -15.80 -12.64
N GLY A 52 -4.03 -15.59 -13.13
CA GLY A 52 -5.20 -16.41 -12.85
C GLY A 52 -6.26 -16.14 -13.91
N ASP A 53 -6.83 -17.19 -14.47
CA ASP A 53 -7.82 -17.09 -15.54
C ASP A 53 -9.08 -17.84 -15.15
N VAL A 54 -10.24 -17.27 -15.46
CA VAL A 54 -11.53 -17.92 -15.35
C VAL A 54 -12.09 -18.05 -16.75
N THR A 55 -12.49 -19.25 -17.12
CA THR A 55 -13.17 -19.51 -18.40
C THR A 55 -14.42 -20.31 -18.12
N SER A 56 -15.57 -19.81 -18.57
CA SER A 56 -16.86 -20.50 -18.38
C SER A 56 -17.12 -20.88 -16.91
N GLY A 57 -16.75 -19.99 -15.98
CA GLY A 57 -16.92 -20.20 -14.53
C GLY A 57 -15.96 -21.22 -13.90
N SER A 58 -14.92 -21.65 -14.63
CA SER A 58 -13.88 -22.54 -14.11
C SER A 58 -12.55 -21.81 -14.00
N PHE A 59 -11.94 -21.85 -12.82
CA PHE A 59 -10.65 -21.23 -12.54
C PHE A 59 -9.49 -22.11 -13.00
N LYS A 60 -8.51 -21.51 -13.68
CA LYS A 60 -7.24 -22.10 -14.05
C LYS A 60 -6.13 -21.50 -13.20
N THR A 61 -5.37 -22.37 -12.55
CA THR A 61 -4.26 -21.97 -11.70
C THR A 61 -3.16 -21.27 -12.49
N SER A 62 -2.38 -20.43 -11.81
CA SER A 62 -1.26 -19.72 -12.40
C SER A 62 -0.20 -20.68 -12.95
N HIS A 63 0.27 -20.42 -14.17
CA HIS A 63 1.46 -21.08 -14.73
C HIS A 63 2.77 -20.44 -14.25
N ILE A 64 2.70 -19.23 -13.66
CA ILE A 64 3.85 -18.52 -13.13
C ILE A 64 4.19 -19.10 -11.76
N GLU A 65 5.39 -19.67 -11.62
CA GLU A 65 5.82 -20.40 -10.41
C GLU A 65 5.67 -19.56 -9.12
N LYS A 66 5.93 -18.25 -9.19
CA LYS A 66 5.76 -17.31 -8.06
C LYS A 66 4.32 -17.28 -7.51
N TYR A 67 3.32 -17.49 -8.36
CA TYR A 67 1.89 -17.33 -8.06
C TYR A 67 1.13 -18.66 -7.99
N LYS A 68 1.78 -19.75 -8.40
CA LYS A 68 1.24 -21.11 -8.37
C LYS A 68 0.79 -21.49 -6.95
N GLY A 69 -0.44 -21.97 -6.83
CA GLY A 69 -1.07 -22.34 -5.55
C GLY A 69 -1.44 -21.16 -4.64
N ARG A 70 -1.13 -19.92 -5.03
CA ARG A 70 -1.35 -18.71 -4.21
C ARG A 70 -2.49 -17.84 -4.72
N VAL A 71 -2.78 -17.89 -6.01
CA VAL A 71 -3.93 -17.21 -6.64
C VAL A 71 -5.15 -18.13 -6.58
N HIS A 72 -6.26 -17.59 -6.09
CA HIS A 72 -7.53 -18.29 -5.99
C HIS A 72 -8.65 -17.44 -6.60
N TRP A 73 -9.73 -18.09 -6.99
CA TRP A 73 -10.96 -17.44 -7.43
C TRP A 73 -12.15 -18.07 -6.72
N ASP A 74 -13.01 -17.23 -6.14
CA ASP A 74 -14.23 -17.66 -5.47
C ASP A 74 -15.40 -17.60 -6.46
N SER A 75 -16.04 -18.73 -6.75
CA SER A 75 -17.14 -18.81 -7.71
C SER A 75 -18.43 -18.14 -7.23
N SER A 76 -18.62 -18.02 -5.91
CA SER A 76 -19.80 -17.38 -5.32
C SER A 76 -19.73 -15.86 -5.47
N THR A 77 -18.61 -15.24 -5.09
CA THR A 77 -18.41 -13.78 -5.19
C THR A 77 -17.93 -13.35 -6.57
N GLY A 78 -17.17 -14.20 -7.25
CA GLY A 78 -16.46 -13.91 -8.50
C GLY A 78 -15.13 -13.20 -8.28
N TYR A 79 -14.62 -13.09 -7.05
CA TYR A 79 -13.39 -12.35 -6.74
C TYR A 79 -12.15 -13.23 -6.84
N PHE A 80 -11.05 -12.62 -7.28
CA PHE A 80 -9.73 -13.19 -7.14
C PHE A 80 -9.15 -12.86 -5.77
N SER A 81 -8.32 -13.75 -5.23
CA SER A 81 -7.49 -13.48 -4.06
C SER A 81 -6.06 -13.94 -4.27
N LEU A 82 -5.13 -13.28 -3.59
CA LEU A 82 -3.72 -13.67 -3.52
C LEU A 82 -3.38 -13.97 -2.06
N SER A 83 -2.93 -15.19 -1.81
CA SER A 83 -2.56 -15.71 -0.49
C SER A 83 -1.05 -15.72 -0.26
N GLU A 84 -0.67 -15.86 1.01
CA GLU A 84 0.72 -15.89 1.47
C GLU A 84 1.53 -14.71 0.93
N LEU A 85 1.01 -13.50 1.09
CA LEU A 85 1.62 -12.29 0.54
C LEU A 85 3.09 -12.13 0.93
N ARG A 86 3.88 -11.65 -0.02
CA ARG A 86 5.32 -11.38 0.07
C ARG A 86 5.55 -9.93 -0.32
N LEU A 87 6.65 -9.33 0.16
CA LEU A 87 6.97 -7.93 -0.15
C LEU A 87 7.04 -7.65 -1.66
N ASN A 88 7.60 -8.60 -2.42
CA ASN A 88 7.74 -8.50 -3.87
C ASN A 88 6.45 -8.82 -4.65
N ASP A 89 5.32 -9.05 -3.98
CA ASP A 89 4.00 -9.06 -4.61
C ASP A 89 3.40 -7.66 -4.75
N SER A 90 4.03 -6.63 -4.16
CA SER A 90 3.61 -5.25 -4.38
C SER A 90 3.67 -4.88 -5.87
N GLY A 91 2.72 -4.05 -6.32
CA GLY A 91 2.63 -3.59 -7.69
C GLY A 91 1.20 -3.43 -8.16
N VAL A 92 1.04 -3.17 -9.46
CA VAL A 92 -0.26 -2.92 -10.08
C VAL A 92 -0.81 -4.22 -10.67
N TYR A 93 -1.99 -4.62 -10.20
CA TYR A 93 -2.77 -5.73 -10.71
C TYR A 93 -3.94 -5.20 -11.51
N ASN A 94 -4.35 -5.92 -12.55
CA ASN A 94 -5.54 -5.58 -13.32
C ASN A 94 -6.50 -6.77 -13.30
N VAL A 95 -7.72 -6.54 -12.84
CA VAL A 95 -8.79 -7.53 -12.96
C VAL A 95 -9.58 -7.22 -14.23
N GLN A 96 -9.59 -8.18 -15.14
CA GLN A 96 -10.32 -8.11 -16.40
C GLN A 96 -11.55 -9.00 -16.32
N ASN A 97 -12.69 -8.50 -16.77
CA ASN A 97 -13.90 -9.26 -16.99
C ASN A 97 -14.30 -9.07 -18.44
N ASP A 98 -14.48 -10.17 -19.18
CA ASP A 98 -14.70 -10.13 -20.62
C ASP A 98 -15.94 -9.28 -20.97
N GLY A 99 -15.77 -8.35 -21.91
CA GLY A 99 -16.83 -7.42 -22.31
C GLY A 99 -17.11 -6.29 -21.31
N GLN A 100 -16.33 -6.18 -20.23
CA GLN A 100 -16.40 -5.10 -19.26
C GLN A 100 -15.07 -4.34 -19.16
N LYS A 101 -15.11 -3.18 -18.51
CA LYS A 101 -13.92 -2.39 -18.24
C LYS A 101 -13.05 -3.10 -17.19
N SER A 102 -11.74 -3.04 -17.36
CA SER A 102 -10.79 -3.53 -16.36
C SER A 102 -10.72 -2.60 -15.15
N VAL A 103 -10.46 -3.16 -13.97
CA VAL A 103 -10.17 -2.38 -12.75
C VAL A 103 -8.73 -2.61 -12.34
N SER A 104 -8.01 -1.53 -12.05
CA SER A 104 -6.61 -1.59 -11.60
C SER A 104 -6.55 -1.55 -10.07
N PHE A 105 -5.68 -2.34 -9.48
CA PHE A 105 -5.42 -2.39 -8.04
C PHE A 105 -3.94 -2.14 -7.77
N SER A 106 -3.61 -1.11 -7.02
CA SER A 106 -2.27 -0.81 -6.54
C SER A 106 -2.07 -1.50 -5.19
N LEU A 107 -1.41 -2.67 -5.20
CA LEU A 107 -1.15 -3.44 -3.99
C LEU A 107 0.19 -3.01 -3.40
N THR A 108 0.18 -2.63 -2.12
CA THR A 108 1.40 -2.46 -1.32
C THR A 108 1.40 -3.42 -0.14
N VAL A 109 2.45 -4.25 -0.03
CA VAL A 109 2.57 -5.26 1.02
C VAL A 109 3.53 -4.79 2.11
N TRP A 110 3.09 -4.90 3.36
CA TRP A 110 3.83 -4.42 4.54
C TRP A 110 4.22 -5.56 5.49
N ILE A 111 5.36 -5.40 6.17
CA ILE A 111 5.73 -6.18 7.35
C ILE A 111 5.12 -5.45 8.55
N PRO A 112 4.32 -6.12 9.38
CA PRO A 112 3.79 -5.52 10.59
C PRO A 112 4.94 -5.18 11.54
N VAL A 113 4.80 -4.05 12.24
CA VAL A 113 5.82 -3.63 13.20
C VAL A 113 5.83 -4.60 14.38
N SER A 114 7.00 -5.13 14.73
CA SER A 114 7.15 -6.06 15.86
C SER A 114 8.30 -5.62 16.78
N ASN A 115 8.22 -6.06 18.04
CA ASN A 115 9.21 -5.83 19.09
C ASN A 115 9.52 -4.34 19.29
N THR A 116 8.49 -3.56 19.59
CA THR A 116 8.66 -2.16 19.95
C THR A 116 9.10 -2.04 21.38
N HIS A 117 10.26 -1.44 21.64
CA HIS A 117 10.76 -1.19 22.99
C HIS A 117 11.13 0.29 23.17
N VAL A 118 10.71 0.86 24.30
CA VAL A 118 11.09 2.21 24.71
C VAL A 118 12.17 2.12 25.78
N SER A 119 13.36 2.64 25.49
CA SER A 119 14.48 2.69 26.44
C SER A 119 14.85 4.12 26.77
N ILE A 120 15.27 4.35 28.01
CA ILE A 120 15.91 5.59 28.44
C ILE A 120 17.40 5.46 28.11
N THR A 121 17.89 6.27 27.19
CA THR A 121 19.32 6.27 26.79
C THR A 121 20.15 7.24 27.62
N HIS A 122 19.52 8.26 28.20
CA HIS A 122 20.17 9.18 29.14
C HIS A 122 19.21 9.51 30.28
N ASN A 123 19.63 9.19 31.51
CA ASN A 123 18.81 9.38 32.72
C ASN A 123 19.08 10.73 33.42
N GLU A 124 20.10 11.46 32.99
CA GLU A 124 20.42 12.80 33.50
C GLU A 124 19.68 13.87 32.68
N TYR A 125 19.43 15.04 33.28
CA TYR A 125 18.68 16.11 32.60
C TYR A 125 19.53 16.81 31.53
N PRO A 126 19.07 16.90 30.26
CA PRO A 126 17.78 16.44 29.76
C PRO A 126 17.75 14.92 29.47
N CYS A 127 16.71 14.23 29.97
CA CYS A 127 16.57 12.79 29.75
C CYS A 127 16.24 12.50 28.27
N THR A 128 16.87 11.47 27.70
CA THR A 128 16.61 11.04 26.32
C THR A 128 15.93 9.68 26.31
N VAL A 129 14.85 9.58 25.54
CA VAL A 129 14.11 8.33 25.32
C VAL A 129 14.20 7.93 23.85
N GLU A 130 14.40 6.63 23.61
CA GLU A 130 14.48 6.05 22.28
C GLU A 130 13.39 4.99 22.13
N CYS A 131 12.68 5.03 21.01
CA CYS A 131 11.73 3.98 20.64
C CYS A 131 12.34 3.18 19.49
N THR A 132 12.60 1.92 19.77
CA THR A 132 13.18 0.97 18.81
C THR A 132 12.07 0.05 18.30
N ALA A 133 12.13 -0.30 17.02
CA ALA A 133 11.26 -1.28 16.40
C ALA A 133 12.13 -2.18 15.54
N GLU A 134 12.02 -3.50 15.71
CA GLU A 134 12.97 -4.44 15.11
C GLU A 134 12.64 -4.81 13.67
N ARG A 135 11.36 -4.80 13.28
CA ARG A 135 10.92 -5.09 11.91
C ARG A 135 9.77 -4.19 11.52
N GLY A 136 9.73 -3.79 10.24
CA GLY A 136 8.65 -3.02 9.62
C GLY A 136 9.11 -2.41 8.30
N THR A 137 8.20 -2.27 7.32
CA THR A 137 8.56 -1.65 6.03
C THR A 137 8.48 -0.11 6.09
N GLU A 138 7.46 0.41 6.76
CA GLU A 138 7.27 1.85 7.00
C GLU A 138 6.43 2.01 8.27
N ALA A 139 6.93 2.80 9.22
CA ALA A 139 6.28 3.04 10.50
C ALA A 139 6.27 4.53 10.83
N THR A 140 5.16 5.00 11.41
CA THR A 140 5.07 6.33 12.00
C THR A 140 5.15 6.20 13.51
N LEU A 141 6.24 6.67 14.11
CA LEU A 141 6.36 6.74 15.56
C LEU A 141 5.70 8.03 16.07
N SER A 142 4.91 7.92 17.12
CA SER A 142 4.25 9.04 17.79
C SER A 142 4.47 8.94 19.29
N TRP A 143 4.91 10.04 19.89
CA TRP A 143 5.17 10.11 21.32
C TRP A 143 3.95 10.67 22.07
N TYR A 144 3.64 10.06 23.21
CA TYR A 144 2.57 10.49 24.11
C TYR A 144 3.14 10.65 25.51
N ARG A 145 2.74 11.73 26.21
CA ARG A 145 2.97 11.91 27.65
C ARG A 145 1.65 12.29 28.29
N GLU A 146 1.21 11.52 29.29
CA GLU A 146 -0.05 11.77 30.01
C GLU A 146 -1.25 11.93 29.06
N GLY A 147 -1.32 11.06 28.03
CA GLY A 147 -2.37 11.09 27.02
C GLY A 147 -2.24 12.20 25.95
N GLN A 148 -1.32 13.16 26.12
CA GLN A 148 -1.10 14.22 25.14
C GLN A 148 -0.03 13.82 24.12
N LYS A 149 -0.40 13.88 22.83
CA LYS A 149 0.52 13.66 21.72
C LYS A 149 1.55 14.80 21.65
N LYS A 150 2.83 14.45 21.55
CA LYS A 150 3.91 15.43 21.35
C LYS A 150 4.16 15.66 19.85
N PRO A 151 4.53 16.88 19.45
CA PRO A 151 4.57 17.28 18.04
C PRO A 151 5.68 16.61 17.22
N HIS A 152 6.59 15.86 17.84
CA HIS A 152 7.66 15.19 17.12
C HIS A 152 7.17 13.90 16.46
N ARG A 153 7.08 13.93 15.11
CA ARG A 153 6.77 12.78 14.26
C ARG A 153 8.03 12.40 13.48
N THR A 154 8.46 11.16 13.62
CA THR A 154 9.59 10.62 12.84
C THR A 154 9.05 9.57 11.86
N HIS A 155 9.31 9.78 10.57
CA HIS A 155 9.05 8.77 9.53
C HIS A 155 10.26 7.87 9.42
N VAL A 156 10.08 6.57 9.64
CA VAL A 156 11.16 5.58 9.51
C VAL A 156 10.96 4.79 8.22
N ARG A 157 11.86 5.00 7.24
CA ARG A 157 11.92 4.21 6.01
C ARG A 157 13.07 3.23 6.10
N GLN A 158 12.75 1.95 5.93
CA GLN A 158 13.64 0.78 6.02
C GLN A 158 14.35 0.65 7.39
N VAL A 159 13.92 -0.33 8.20
CA VAL A 159 14.64 -0.72 9.41
C VAL A 159 15.82 -1.61 9.03
N LEU A 160 16.91 -0.99 8.58
CA LEU A 160 18.26 -1.55 8.73
C LEU A 160 19.06 -0.50 9.49
N HIS A 161 19.04 -0.61 10.83
CA HIS A 161 19.80 0.17 11.80
C HIS A 161 19.47 1.68 11.93
N ILE A 162 19.02 2.02 13.15
CA ILE A 162 19.20 3.30 13.86
C ILE A 162 18.21 4.43 13.51
N CYS A 163 17.42 4.84 14.49
CA CYS A 163 16.66 6.08 14.48
C CYS A 163 17.16 6.99 15.62
N ILE A 164 18.21 7.78 15.36
CA ILE A 164 18.69 8.79 16.31
C ILE A 164 17.76 10.01 16.27
N CYS A 165 17.01 10.24 17.35
CA CYS A 165 16.37 11.53 17.61
C CYS A 165 17.25 12.32 18.60
N LEU A 166 18.03 13.29 18.11
CA LEU A 166 18.72 14.28 18.94
C LEU A 166 17.69 15.27 19.51
N CYS A 167 17.41 15.20 20.82
CA CYS A 167 16.67 16.24 21.51
C CYS A 167 17.60 17.40 21.93
N LEU A 168 17.86 18.36 21.02
CA LEU A 168 18.36 19.67 21.39
C LEU A 168 17.20 20.67 21.40
N TRP A 169 16.57 20.88 22.56
CA TRP A 169 15.73 22.05 22.77
C TRP A 169 16.60 23.17 23.38
N ARG A 170 16.98 24.14 22.55
CA ARG A 170 17.46 25.45 23.02
C ARG A 170 16.28 26.16 23.70
N ALA A 171 16.31 26.27 25.03
CA ALA A 171 15.54 27.28 25.71
C ALA A 171 16.16 28.64 25.38
N VAL A 172 15.48 29.43 24.56
CA VAL A 172 15.80 30.85 24.38
C VAL A 172 15.49 31.54 25.71
N HIS A 173 16.52 32.12 26.32
CA HIS A 173 16.41 32.95 27.51
C HIS A 173 15.52 34.17 27.26
N THR A 174 14.61 34.46 28.18
CA THR A 174 14.32 35.84 28.60
C THR A 174 14.20 35.90 30.12
N PRO A 175 15.05 36.66 30.82
CA PRO A 175 14.78 37.03 32.21
C PRO A 175 13.86 38.25 32.23
N VAL A 176 12.76 38.19 32.98
CA VAL A 176 12.02 39.38 33.40
C VAL A 176 12.18 39.48 34.91
N ARG A 177 12.90 40.50 35.36
CA ARG A 177 12.66 41.16 36.63
C ARG A 177 12.38 42.62 36.30
#